data_AF-A0A7S3X5E1-F1
#
_entry.id   AF-A0A7S3X5E1-F1
#
_cell.length_a   1.000
_cell.length_b   1.000
_cell.length_c   1.000
_cell.angle_alpha   90.00
_cell.angle_beta   90.00
_cell.angle_gamma   90.00
#
_symmetry.space_group_name_H-M   'P 1'
#
loop_
_entity.id
_entity.type
_entity.pdbx_description
1 polymer ?
#
loop_
_entity_poly.entity_id
_entity_poly.type
_entity_poly.pdbx_seq_one_letter_code
_entity_poly.pdbx_strand_id
1 'polypeptide(L)'
;PPHPPHPPHPPHPQCVPRSLMPRHSYPPPHGTHQQLQYSLPPEHSGSGVDRRHSWPPPPLPPQSRPQYRSPQPQAYPPQPHAYPYLRPHPPPPHPLPPHPLPRPPGGGLAGGGKRPRDESLDHSSWRRDEQQSSDARIRVEPSRSAAGGQCNAKQLNNRISDASGTEELLTLFAAHSTSLDHIHAGNLWNKLGKQNIERRHEEQLEQLVQRTLDLVSSCNARALANIAHGAAKCRLPVSEVRSLYAAVAEAAVRSGLAGFEPQ
;
A
#
# COMPACT_ATOMS: atom_id res chain seq x y z
N PRO A 1 29.48 53.20 8.69
CA PRO A 1 28.87 52.67 9.94
C PRO A 1 29.04 51.14 10.04
N PRO A 2 29.67 50.61 11.09
CA PRO A 2 29.80 49.16 11.26
C PRO A 2 28.45 48.54 11.64
N HIS A 3 28.17 47.35 11.11
CA HIS A 3 26.95 46.60 11.39
C HIS A 3 26.92 46.12 12.85
N PRO A 4 25.73 46.08 13.49
CA PRO A 4 25.62 45.57 14.84
C PRO A 4 25.83 44.04 14.87
N PRO A 5 26.43 43.50 15.94
CA PRO A 5 26.65 42.06 16.08
C PRO A 5 25.34 41.30 16.29
N HIS A 6 25.27 40.10 15.71
CA HIS A 6 24.14 39.20 15.83
C HIS A 6 23.98 38.65 17.27
N PRO A 7 22.75 38.46 17.75
CA PRO A 7 22.49 37.89 19.07
C PRO A 7 22.85 36.39 19.12
N PRO A 8 23.27 35.88 20.29
CA PRO A 8 23.64 34.47 20.47
C PRO A 8 22.41 33.54 20.39
N HIS A 9 22.62 32.37 19.78
CA HIS A 9 21.62 31.32 19.68
C HIS A 9 21.27 30.70 21.05
N PRO A 10 20.00 30.31 21.28
CA PRO A 10 19.61 29.66 22.52
C PRO A 10 20.19 28.24 22.63
N PRO A 11 20.50 27.77 23.86
CA PRO A 11 21.05 26.43 24.07
C PRO A 11 20.01 25.34 23.80
N HIS A 12 20.47 24.24 23.19
CA HIS A 12 19.69 23.03 22.95
C HIS A 12 19.19 22.39 24.26
N PRO A 13 17.96 21.84 24.30
CA PRO A 13 17.46 21.15 25.47
C PRO A 13 18.25 19.85 25.71
N GLN A 14 18.82 19.73 26.90
CA GLN A 14 19.51 18.52 27.34
C GLN A 14 18.51 17.37 27.52
N CYS A 15 18.79 16.24 26.88
CA CYS A 15 18.08 14.99 27.10
C CYS A 15 18.32 14.49 28.54
N VAL A 16 17.28 14.51 29.36
CA VAL A 16 17.24 13.83 30.66
C VAL A 16 17.13 12.31 30.45
N PRO A 17 17.95 11.49 31.13
CA PRO A 17 17.83 10.03 31.09
C PRO A 17 16.56 9.58 31.83
N ARG A 18 15.72 8.83 31.14
CA ARG A 18 14.45 8.30 31.64
C ARG A 18 14.73 7.17 32.64
N SER A 19 14.56 7.47 33.93
CA SER A 19 14.65 6.51 35.04
C SER A 19 13.74 5.30 34.83
N LEU A 20 14.32 4.13 35.14
CA LEU A 20 13.67 2.85 35.33
C LEU A 20 12.45 2.96 36.27
N MET A 21 11.28 2.56 35.77
CA MET A 21 10.11 2.28 36.60
C MET A 21 10.06 0.77 36.92
N PRO A 22 9.60 0.37 38.13
CA PRO A 22 9.54 -1.03 38.53
C PRO A 22 8.35 -1.76 37.89
N ARG A 23 8.58 -3.04 37.56
CA ARG A 23 7.57 -3.98 37.08
C ARG A 23 6.53 -4.24 38.16
N HIS A 24 5.30 -3.78 37.95
CA HIS A 24 4.13 -4.30 38.68
C HIS A 24 3.65 -5.60 38.03
N SER A 25 3.74 -6.69 38.78
CA SER A 25 3.07 -7.95 38.51
C SER A 25 1.56 -7.77 38.57
N TYR A 26 0.86 -8.18 37.50
CA TYR A 26 -0.59 -8.38 37.52
C TYR A 26 -0.90 -9.81 37.99
N PRO A 27 -1.83 -10.02 38.94
CA PRO A 27 -2.43 -11.32 39.19
C PRO A 27 -3.58 -11.61 38.20
N PRO A 28 -3.97 -12.88 37.99
CA PRO A 28 -5.00 -13.26 37.02
C PRO A 28 -6.42 -13.03 37.59
N PRO A 29 -7.43 -12.72 36.75
CA PRO A 29 -8.81 -12.65 37.22
C PRO A 29 -9.44 -14.05 37.22
N HIS A 30 -9.65 -14.61 38.42
CA HIS A 30 -10.66 -15.64 38.63
C HIS A 30 -12.06 -15.01 38.61
N GLY A 31 -12.98 -15.70 37.96
CA GLY A 31 -14.36 -15.26 37.80
C GLY A 31 -15.15 -15.20 39.11
N THR A 32 -16.13 -14.30 39.12
CA THR A 32 -17.31 -14.43 39.97
C THR A 32 -18.53 -14.02 39.15
N HIS A 33 -19.42 -14.99 38.99
CA HIS A 33 -20.78 -14.86 38.50
C HIS A 33 -21.56 -14.03 39.53
N GLN A 34 -21.82 -12.75 39.28
CA GLN A 34 -22.82 -12.01 40.05
C GLN A 34 -24.16 -12.03 39.32
N GLN A 35 -25.06 -12.84 39.86
CA GLN A 35 -26.50 -12.79 39.62
C GLN A 35 -27.01 -11.41 40.04
N LEU A 36 -27.38 -10.56 39.08
CA LEU A 36 -28.18 -9.38 39.35
C LEU A 36 -29.63 -9.82 39.60
N GLN A 37 -29.99 -9.96 40.87
CA GLN A 37 -31.38 -10.00 41.31
C GLN A 37 -31.94 -8.56 41.22
N TYR A 38 -32.83 -8.33 40.25
CA TYR A 38 -33.63 -7.11 40.18
C TYR A 38 -34.71 -7.17 41.27
N SER A 39 -34.54 -6.36 42.31
CA SER A 39 -35.60 -6.05 43.28
C SER A 39 -36.52 -4.98 42.70
N LEU A 40 -37.79 -5.32 42.51
CA LEU A 40 -38.86 -4.38 42.15
C LEU A 40 -39.21 -3.48 43.36
N PRO A 41 -39.42 -2.17 43.17
CA PRO A 41 -39.93 -1.30 44.23
C PRO A 41 -41.46 -1.39 44.36
N PRO A 42 -42.01 -1.02 45.53
CA PRO A 42 -43.43 -1.17 45.84
C PRO A 42 -44.30 -0.08 45.21
N GLU A 43 -45.52 -0.48 44.86
CA GLU A 43 -46.57 0.34 44.31
C GLU A 43 -47.05 1.41 45.31
N HIS A 44 -46.88 2.68 44.94
CA HIS A 44 -47.58 3.79 45.59
C HIS A 44 -48.88 4.09 44.84
N SER A 45 -49.99 3.71 45.46
CA SER A 45 -51.33 4.22 45.15
C SER A 45 -51.42 5.71 45.50
N GLY A 46 -51.88 6.53 44.56
CA GLY A 46 -52.30 7.90 44.89
C GLY A 46 -52.48 8.85 43.72
N SER A 47 -53.75 9.16 43.44
CA SER A 47 -54.24 10.48 42.99
C SER A 47 -53.96 10.93 41.55
N GLY A 48 -54.86 10.50 40.68
CA GLY A 48 -55.56 11.30 39.65
C GLY A 48 -54.91 12.57 39.14
N VAL A 49 -54.42 12.51 37.89
CA VAL A 49 -54.63 13.58 36.90
C VAL A 49 -54.79 12.93 35.53
N ASP A 50 -55.89 13.28 34.88
CA ASP A 50 -56.33 12.89 33.54
C ASP A 50 -55.26 13.26 32.48
N ARG A 51 -54.34 12.33 32.19
CA ARG A 51 -53.46 12.41 31.02
C ARG A 51 -53.96 11.41 30.00
N ARG A 52 -54.71 11.92 29.02
CA ARG A 52 -55.08 11.25 27.78
C ARG A 52 -53.82 10.59 27.20
N HIS A 53 -53.80 9.27 27.24
CA HIS A 53 -52.78 8.45 26.62
C HIS A 53 -52.98 8.53 25.11
N SER A 54 -52.23 9.43 24.46
CA SER A 54 -52.02 9.36 23.02
C SER A 54 -51.15 8.14 22.74
N TRP A 55 -51.80 7.04 22.35
CA TRP A 55 -51.12 5.91 21.74
C TRP A 55 -50.35 6.40 20.50
N PRO A 56 -49.10 5.96 20.28
CA PRO A 56 -48.44 6.19 19.01
C PRO A 56 -49.28 5.55 17.90
N PRO A 57 -49.45 6.21 16.74
CA PRO A 57 -50.20 5.63 15.63
C PRO A 57 -49.55 4.32 15.18
N PRO A 58 -50.34 3.34 14.71
CA PRO A 58 -49.81 2.08 14.20
C PRO A 58 -48.85 2.34 13.02
N PRO A 59 -47.82 1.49 12.82
CA PRO A 59 -46.91 1.61 11.70
C PRO A 59 -47.68 1.54 10.38
N LEU A 60 -47.39 2.49 9.49
CA LEU A 60 -47.97 2.52 8.15
C LEU A 60 -47.65 1.21 7.41
N PRO A 61 -48.58 0.69 6.58
CA PRO A 61 -48.31 -0.47 5.74
C PRO A 61 -47.11 -0.17 4.82
N PRO A 62 -46.30 -1.19 4.48
CA PRO A 62 -45.13 -1.01 3.64
C PRO A 62 -45.57 -0.38 2.31
N GLN A 63 -45.12 0.86 2.09
CA GLN A 63 -45.35 1.53 0.81
C GLN A 63 -44.74 0.66 -0.28
N SER A 64 -45.59 0.34 -1.26
CA SER A 64 -45.25 -0.40 -2.47
C SER A 64 -43.91 0.11 -3.00
N ARG A 65 -42.91 -0.80 -3.01
CA ARG A 65 -41.60 -0.53 -3.61
C ARG A 65 -41.80 0.15 -4.97
N PRO A 66 -41.07 1.22 -5.29
CA PRO A 66 -41.07 1.76 -6.64
C PRO A 66 -40.68 0.63 -7.58
N GLN A 67 -41.59 0.29 -8.49
CA GLN A 67 -41.32 -0.61 -9.60
C GLN A 67 -40.10 -0.06 -10.32
N TYR A 68 -38.98 -0.79 -10.22
CA TYR A 68 -37.80 -0.53 -11.04
C TYR A 68 -38.25 -0.65 -12.48
N ARG A 69 -38.50 0.50 -13.10
CA ARG A 69 -38.73 0.60 -14.53
C ARG A 69 -37.43 0.13 -15.19
N SER A 70 -37.45 -1.06 -15.78
CA SER A 70 -36.34 -1.56 -16.57
C SER A 70 -35.91 -0.46 -17.54
N PRO A 71 -34.62 -0.07 -17.57
CA PRO A 71 -34.15 0.90 -18.54
C PRO A 71 -34.44 0.34 -19.93
N GLN A 72 -35.20 1.08 -20.73
CA GLN A 72 -35.34 0.78 -22.14
C GLN A 72 -33.93 0.72 -22.75
N PRO A 73 -33.65 -0.26 -23.64
CA PRO A 73 -32.42 -0.26 -24.39
C PRO A 73 -32.36 1.04 -25.19
N GLN A 74 -31.47 1.96 -24.78
CA GLN A 74 -31.15 3.12 -25.60
C GLN A 74 -30.62 2.60 -26.93
N ALA A 75 -31.28 3.03 -28.01
CA ALA A 75 -30.77 2.85 -29.35
C ALA A 75 -29.38 3.52 -29.40
N TYR A 76 -28.35 2.70 -29.55
CA TYR A 76 -26.99 3.18 -29.77
C TYR A 76 -26.99 4.08 -31.02
N PRO A 77 -26.35 5.27 -30.96
CA PRO A 77 -26.14 6.06 -32.15
C PRO A 77 -25.34 5.25 -33.18
N PRO A 78 -25.59 5.44 -34.49
CA PRO A 78 -24.86 4.76 -35.54
C PRO A 78 -23.36 5.06 -35.37
N GLN A 79 -22.58 3.97 -35.23
CA GLN A 79 -21.13 4.02 -35.14
C GLN A 79 -20.58 4.80 -36.35
N PRO A 80 -19.75 5.83 -36.15
CA PRO A 80 -19.06 6.47 -37.24
C PRO A 80 -18.16 5.44 -37.93
N HIS A 81 -18.24 5.46 -39.25
CA HIS A 81 -17.55 4.59 -40.19
C HIS A 81 -16.18 4.11 -39.73
N ALA A 82 -15.99 2.79 -39.84
CA ALA A 82 -14.74 2.11 -39.68
C ALA A 82 -13.60 2.88 -40.36
N TYR A 83 -12.70 3.45 -39.55
CA TYR A 83 -11.41 3.87 -40.06
C TYR A 83 -10.71 2.63 -40.63
N PRO A 84 -10.18 2.68 -41.86
CA PRO A 84 -9.36 1.61 -42.37
C PRO A 84 -8.19 1.45 -41.40
N TYR A 85 -8.10 0.28 -40.78
CA TYR A 85 -6.97 -0.12 -39.95
C TYR A 85 -5.70 0.06 -40.78
N LEU A 86 -4.98 1.16 -40.53
CA LEU A 86 -3.60 1.33 -40.97
C LEU A 86 -2.83 0.22 -40.28
N ARG A 87 -2.57 -0.84 -41.05
CA ARG A 87 -1.74 -1.97 -40.66
C ARG A 87 -0.43 -1.38 -40.13
N PRO A 88 -0.04 -1.62 -38.86
CA PRO A 88 1.22 -1.13 -38.33
C PRO A 88 2.34 -1.61 -39.26
N HIS A 89 3.09 -0.66 -39.83
CA HIS A 89 4.26 -1.00 -40.61
C HIS A 89 5.19 -1.84 -39.74
N PRO A 90 5.72 -2.98 -40.25
CA PRO A 90 6.71 -3.74 -39.51
C PRO A 90 7.88 -2.82 -39.17
N PRO A 91 8.43 -2.89 -37.94
CA PRO A 91 9.60 -2.10 -37.59
C PRO A 91 10.73 -2.38 -38.58
N PRO A 92 11.53 -1.35 -38.93
CA PRO A 92 12.68 -1.55 -39.79
C PRO A 92 13.59 -2.62 -39.17
N PRO A 93 14.21 -3.50 -39.98
CA PRO A 93 15.12 -4.51 -39.48
C PRO A 93 16.24 -3.83 -38.68
N HIS A 94 16.48 -4.34 -37.46
CA HIS A 94 17.58 -3.87 -36.64
C HIS A 94 18.91 -3.97 -37.42
N PRO A 95 19.80 -2.96 -37.32
CA PRO A 95 21.11 -3.05 -37.92
C PRO A 95 21.83 -4.30 -37.39
N LEU A 96 22.32 -5.12 -38.32
CA LEU A 96 23.07 -6.32 -38.01
C LEU A 96 24.26 -5.95 -37.10
N PRO A 97 24.55 -6.76 -36.06
CA PRO A 97 25.72 -6.53 -35.24
C PRO A 97 26.99 -6.57 -36.11
N PRO A 98 27.98 -5.70 -35.86
CA PRO A 98 29.23 -5.70 -36.62
C PRO A 98 29.88 -7.08 -36.52
N HIS A 99 30.27 -7.61 -37.68
CA HIS A 99 30.96 -8.88 -37.78
C HIS A 99 32.18 -8.91 -36.84
N PRO A 100 32.38 -9.99 -36.07
CA PRO A 100 33.57 -10.12 -35.23
C PRO A 100 34.81 -10.13 -36.12
N LEU A 101 35.77 -9.28 -35.77
CA LEU A 101 37.09 -9.21 -36.39
C LEU A 101 37.77 -10.59 -36.37
N PRO A 102 38.59 -10.91 -37.39
CA PRO A 102 39.33 -12.17 -37.45
C PRO A 102 40.25 -12.30 -36.23
N ARG A 103 40.06 -13.39 -35.47
CA ARG A 103 40.96 -13.78 -34.38
C ARG A 103 42.36 -14.10 -34.93
N PRO A 104 43.44 -13.69 -34.25
CA PRO A 104 44.78 -14.12 -34.61
C PRO A 104 44.98 -15.62 -34.35
N PRO A 105 45.82 -16.30 -35.16
CA PRO A 105 46.11 -17.72 -35.00
C PRO A 105 47.06 -17.93 -33.82
N GLY A 106 46.66 -18.76 -32.85
CA GLY A 106 47.54 -19.11 -31.74
C GLY A 106 46.99 -20.26 -30.89
N GLY A 107 47.61 -21.43 -31.03
CA GLY A 107 47.78 -22.42 -29.96
C GLY A 107 46.56 -23.24 -29.58
N GLY A 108 46.45 -24.44 -30.16
CA GLY A 108 45.47 -25.43 -29.73
C GLY A 108 45.77 -26.05 -28.37
N LEU A 109 44.80 -26.81 -27.84
CA LEU A 109 44.95 -28.17 -27.31
C LEU A 109 43.55 -28.73 -26.99
N ALA A 110 43.20 -29.79 -27.73
CA ALA A 110 42.55 -31.04 -27.33
C ALA A 110 41.34 -31.07 -26.35
N GLY A 111 40.28 -31.77 -26.81
CA GLY A 111 39.26 -32.46 -26.00
C GLY A 111 37.86 -31.85 -26.20
N GLY A 112 36.89 -32.44 -26.89
CA GLY A 112 36.57 -33.85 -27.08
C GLY A 112 35.21 -34.12 -26.41
N GLY A 113 34.11 -34.18 -27.19
CA GLY A 113 32.80 -34.50 -26.62
C GLY A 113 31.61 -34.16 -27.52
N LYS A 114 31.33 -35.02 -28.50
CA LYS A 114 30.09 -35.03 -29.30
C LYS A 114 28.88 -35.36 -28.41
N ARG A 115 27.74 -34.71 -28.64
CA ARG A 115 26.44 -35.37 -28.87
C ARG A 115 25.39 -34.39 -29.41
N PRO A 116 24.63 -34.76 -30.45
CA PRO A 116 23.49 -34.00 -30.94
C PRO A 116 22.22 -34.41 -30.17
N ARG A 117 21.34 -33.47 -29.86
CA ARG A 117 19.98 -33.79 -29.44
C ARG A 117 18.99 -32.86 -30.14
N ASP A 118 18.23 -33.51 -31.00
CA ASP A 118 16.98 -33.09 -31.64
C ASP A 118 15.86 -33.01 -30.57
N GLU A 119 14.88 -32.11 -30.78
CA GLU A 119 13.60 -31.85 -30.06
C GLU A 119 13.33 -30.33 -30.24
N SER A 120 12.54 -29.83 -31.21
CA SER A 120 11.20 -30.13 -31.69
C SER A 120 10.09 -30.05 -30.63
N LEU A 121 9.20 -29.07 -30.90
CA LEU A 121 7.86 -28.82 -30.38
C LEU A 121 7.68 -28.05 -29.06
N ASP A 122 6.92 -26.96 -29.23
CA ASP A 122 5.85 -26.45 -28.39
C ASP A 122 6.10 -26.35 -26.88
N HIS A 123 5.94 -25.14 -26.35
CA HIS A 123 4.87 -24.79 -25.41
C HIS A 123 5.16 -23.38 -24.88
N SER A 124 4.35 -22.42 -25.32
CA SER A 124 4.24 -21.08 -24.74
C SER A 124 3.78 -21.19 -23.28
N SER A 125 4.72 -21.46 -22.39
CA SER A 125 4.55 -21.56 -20.94
C SER A 125 4.83 -20.19 -20.29
N TRP A 126 3.93 -19.23 -20.47
CA TRP A 126 3.93 -17.97 -19.71
C TRP A 126 3.07 -18.05 -18.43
N ARG A 127 2.82 -19.26 -17.92
CA ARG A 127 2.20 -19.47 -16.60
C ARG A 127 2.94 -20.57 -15.86
N ARG A 128 3.90 -20.19 -15.00
CA ARG A 128 4.23 -20.81 -13.70
C ARG A 128 5.68 -20.46 -13.32
N ASP A 129 5.84 -19.34 -12.63
CA ASP A 129 7.03 -19.02 -11.82
C ASP A 129 6.59 -18.39 -10.49
N GLU A 130 5.74 -19.11 -9.75
CA GLU A 130 5.39 -18.72 -8.37
C GLU A 130 5.65 -19.84 -7.35
N GLN A 131 6.51 -20.82 -7.70
CA GLN A 131 6.77 -21.90 -6.75
C GLN A 131 8.11 -22.61 -6.98
N GLN A 132 9.23 -21.90 -6.76
CA GLN A 132 10.52 -22.53 -6.46
C GLN A 132 11.52 -21.50 -5.88
N SER A 133 11.40 -21.22 -4.58
CA SER A 133 12.56 -20.85 -3.77
C SER A 133 12.26 -21.12 -2.29
N SER A 134 12.30 -22.41 -1.96
CA SER A 134 12.22 -22.91 -0.58
C SER A 134 13.42 -23.82 -0.35
N ASP A 135 14.65 -23.28 -0.40
CA ASP A 135 15.77 -23.85 0.36
C ASP A 135 16.99 -22.92 0.32
N ALA A 136 16.98 -21.94 1.23
CA ALA A 136 18.20 -21.37 1.75
C ALA A 136 17.89 -20.90 3.17
N ARG A 137 18.18 -21.75 4.15
CA ARG A 137 18.38 -21.33 5.54
C ARG A 137 19.60 -20.41 5.60
N ILE A 138 19.47 -19.21 5.05
CA ILE A 138 20.34 -18.09 5.38
C ILE A 138 19.87 -17.67 6.76
N ARG A 139 20.66 -18.02 7.76
CA ARG A 139 20.63 -17.41 9.07
C ARG A 139 20.79 -15.90 8.85
N VAL A 140 19.67 -15.18 8.81
CA VAL A 140 19.65 -13.72 8.82
C VAL A 140 20.13 -13.32 10.20
N GLU A 141 21.44 -13.15 10.33
CA GLU A 141 22.03 -12.37 11.41
C GLU A 141 21.36 -11.01 11.38
N PRO A 142 20.61 -10.61 12.43
CA PRO A 142 20.09 -9.27 12.52
C PRO A 142 21.31 -8.38 12.72
N SER A 143 21.83 -7.84 11.62
CA SER A 143 22.87 -6.81 11.61
C SER A 143 22.28 -5.56 12.25
N ARG A 144 22.20 -5.57 13.58
CA ARG A 144 21.96 -4.42 14.45
C ARG A 144 23.21 -3.55 14.44
N SER A 145 23.54 -3.01 13.26
CA SER A 145 24.39 -1.83 13.16
C SER A 145 23.55 -0.65 13.60
N ALA A 146 23.48 -0.45 14.91
CA ALA A 146 22.93 0.72 15.58
C ALA A 146 23.89 1.92 15.43
N ALA A 147 24.34 2.19 14.20
CA ALA A 147 24.98 3.43 13.84
C ALA A 147 23.93 4.20 13.02
N GLY A 148 23.39 5.27 13.59
CA GLY A 148 22.43 6.18 12.96
C GLY A 148 23.04 6.96 11.79
N GLY A 149 23.66 6.25 10.84
CA GLY A 149 24.03 6.80 9.55
C GLY A 149 22.74 7.14 8.81
N GLN A 150 22.52 8.44 8.63
CA GLN A 150 21.43 8.99 7.83
C GLN A 150 21.38 8.24 6.49
N CYS A 151 20.33 7.44 6.28
CA CYS A 151 20.16 6.75 5.02
C CYS A 151 19.95 7.81 3.92
N ASN A 152 20.74 7.75 2.85
CA ASN A 152 20.45 8.60 1.71
C ASN A 152 19.18 8.09 0.99
N ALA A 153 18.48 8.98 0.26
CA ALA A 153 17.23 8.63 -0.43
C ALA A 153 17.39 7.42 -1.38
N LYS A 154 18.52 7.33 -2.09
CA LYS A 154 18.80 6.19 -2.99
C LYS A 154 18.89 4.86 -2.24
N GLN A 155 19.54 4.85 -1.08
CA GLN A 155 19.65 3.67 -0.21
C GLN A 155 18.29 3.25 0.31
N LEU A 156 17.45 4.20 0.73
CA LEU A 156 16.09 3.87 1.18
C LEU A 156 15.29 3.20 0.06
N ASN A 157 15.39 3.72 -1.16
CA ASN A 157 14.69 3.15 -2.30
C ASN A 157 15.19 1.74 -2.69
N ASN A 158 16.50 1.52 -2.63
CA ASN A 158 17.08 0.18 -2.84
C ASN A 158 16.57 -0.80 -1.78
N ARG A 159 16.58 -0.41 -0.50
CA ARG A 159 16.09 -1.26 0.59
C ARG A 159 14.59 -1.55 0.49
N ILE A 160 13.76 -0.61 0.04
CA ILE A 160 12.34 -0.86 -0.26
C ILE A 160 12.20 -1.92 -1.37
N SER A 161 13.06 -1.83 -2.39
CA SER A 161 13.05 -2.75 -3.53
C SER A 161 13.53 -4.14 -3.14
N ASP A 162 14.53 -4.23 -2.27
CA ASP A 162 15.14 -5.47 -1.78
C ASP A 162 14.31 -6.15 -0.68
N ALA A 163 13.42 -5.40 -0.01
CA ALA A 163 12.59 -5.95 1.06
C ALA A 163 11.76 -7.15 0.57
N SER A 164 11.83 -8.21 1.34
CA SER A 164 11.30 -9.53 1.03
C SER A 164 9.83 -9.71 1.41
N GLY A 165 9.32 -8.92 2.37
CA GLY A 165 7.96 -9.06 2.87
C GLY A 165 7.38 -7.81 3.54
N THR A 166 6.11 -7.92 3.93
CA THR A 166 5.32 -6.84 4.56
C THR A 166 5.97 -6.32 5.85
N GLU A 167 6.40 -7.22 6.73
CA GLU A 167 7.00 -6.84 8.02
C GLU A 167 8.29 -6.03 7.85
N GLU A 168 9.14 -6.42 6.90
CA GLU A 168 10.38 -5.70 6.58
C GLU A 168 10.08 -4.32 6.01
N LEU A 169 9.10 -4.20 5.10
CA LEU A 169 8.66 -2.92 4.54
C LEU A 169 8.13 -1.96 5.60
N LEU A 170 7.27 -2.46 6.50
CA LEU A 170 6.67 -1.66 7.56
C LEU A 170 7.69 -1.28 8.65
N THR A 171 8.64 -2.17 8.95
CA THR A 171 9.77 -1.86 9.85
C THR A 171 10.65 -0.77 9.24
N LEU A 172 10.94 -0.87 7.94
CA LEU A 172 11.72 0.13 7.22
C LEU A 172 11.00 1.48 7.16
N PHE A 173 9.67 1.48 6.99
CA PHE A 173 8.83 2.66 7.12
C PHE A 173 8.94 3.28 8.52
N ALA A 174 8.71 2.50 9.57
CA ALA A 174 8.74 3.00 10.95
C ALA A 174 10.09 3.62 11.31
N ALA A 175 11.19 3.05 10.83
CA ALA A 175 12.54 3.55 11.06
C ALA A 175 12.88 4.85 10.29
N HIS A 176 12.19 5.14 9.18
CA HIS A 176 12.54 6.25 8.27
C HIS A 176 11.36 7.15 7.89
N SER A 177 10.29 7.16 8.70
CA SER A 177 9.05 7.88 8.40
C SER A 177 9.25 9.38 8.13
N THR A 178 10.20 10.00 8.83
CA THR A 178 10.58 11.42 8.67
C THR A 178 11.34 11.71 7.38
N SER A 179 12.10 10.74 6.88
CA SER A 179 12.93 10.86 5.67
C SER A 179 12.20 10.40 4.41
N LEU A 180 10.97 9.91 4.56
CA LEU A 180 10.14 9.42 3.47
C LEU A 180 9.58 10.60 2.66
N ASP A 181 9.74 10.52 1.34
CA ASP A 181 9.23 11.48 0.36
C ASP A 181 8.20 10.82 -0.58
N HIS A 182 7.63 11.58 -1.50
CA HIS A 182 6.62 11.07 -2.44
C HIS A 182 7.13 9.93 -3.36
N ILE A 183 8.43 9.88 -3.68
CA ILE A 183 9.02 8.82 -4.51
C ILE A 183 9.05 7.52 -3.71
N HIS A 184 9.53 7.60 -2.47
CA HIS A 184 9.56 6.47 -1.55
C HIS A 184 8.14 5.95 -1.26
N ALA A 185 7.17 6.84 -1.03
CA ALA A 185 5.78 6.47 -0.77
C ALA A 185 5.20 5.66 -1.93
N GLY A 186 5.34 6.14 -3.17
CA GLY A 186 4.87 5.43 -4.36
C GLY A 186 5.49 4.03 -4.50
N ASN A 187 6.80 3.90 -4.28
CA ASN A 187 7.49 2.61 -4.39
C ASN A 187 7.11 1.65 -3.25
N LEU A 188 6.96 2.16 -2.03
CA LEU A 188 6.55 1.38 -0.87
C LEU A 188 5.15 0.79 -1.08
N TRP A 189 4.17 1.60 -1.50
CA TRP A 189 2.81 1.13 -1.77
C TRP A 189 2.76 0.11 -2.92
N ASN A 190 3.50 0.36 -4.02
CA ASN A 190 3.59 -0.60 -5.12
C ASN A 190 4.18 -1.94 -4.68
N LYS A 191 5.19 -1.92 -3.80
CA LYS A 191 5.80 -3.13 -3.25
C LYS A 191 4.85 -3.83 -2.27
N LEU A 192 4.20 -3.10 -1.36
CA LEU A 192 3.21 -3.62 -0.42
C LEU A 192 2.03 -4.28 -1.14
N GLY A 193 1.55 -3.71 -2.25
CA GLY A 193 0.49 -4.30 -3.07
C GLY A 193 0.86 -5.62 -3.75
N LYS A 194 2.10 -6.10 -3.62
CA LYS A 194 2.52 -7.45 -4.05
C LYS A 194 2.60 -8.44 -2.88
N GLN A 195 2.47 -7.96 -1.65
CA GLN A 195 2.63 -8.77 -0.45
C GLN A 195 1.26 -9.17 0.13
N ASN A 196 1.26 -10.21 0.95
CA ASN A 196 0.11 -10.57 1.76
C ASN A 196 0.14 -9.75 3.06
N ILE A 197 -0.93 -9.01 3.33
CA ILE A 197 -1.06 -8.17 4.51
C ILE A 197 -1.91 -8.90 5.54
N GLU A 198 -1.28 -9.24 6.65
CA GLU A 198 -1.93 -9.85 7.80
C GLU A 198 -2.50 -8.79 8.74
N ARG A 199 -3.56 -9.15 9.47
CA ARG A 199 -4.23 -8.25 10.43
C ARG A 199 -3.31 -7.68 11.50
N ARG A 200 -2.24 -8.39 11.87
CA ARG A 200 -1.24 -7.89 12.85
C ARG A 200 -0.48 -6.64 12.38
N HIS A 201 -0.63 -6.25 11.11
CA HIS A 201 0.03 -5.08 10.52
C HIS A 201 -0.88 -3.86 10.39
N GLU A 202 -2.15 -3.95 10.82
CA GLU A 202 -3.16 -2.88 10.67
C GLU A 202 -2.68 -1.55 11.28
N GLU A 203 -2.10 -1.57 12.48
CA GLU A 203 -1.61 -0.35 13.14
C GLU A 203 -0.48 0.35 12.35
N GLN A 204 0.50 -0.43 11.86
CA GLN A 204 1.59 0.14 11.05
C GLN A 204 1.09 0.63 9.68
N LEU A 205 0.05 0.00 9.14
CA LEU A 205 -0.59 0.43 7.89
C LEU A 205 -1.37 1.72 8.07
N GLU A 206 -2.07 1.90 9.19
CA GLU A 206 -2.74 3.15 9.53
C GLU A 206 -1.74 4.31 9.62
N GLN A 207 -0.59 4.07 10.28
CA GLN A 207 0.50 5.05 10.33
C GLN A 207 1.06 5.37 8.93
N LEU A 208 1.20 4.36 8.08
CA LEU A 208 1.63 4.57 6.68
C LEU A 208 0.60 5.37 5.89
N VAL A 209 -0.69 5.08 6.05
CA VAL A 209 -1.78 5.85 5.41
C VAL A 209 -1.70 7.30 5.85
N GLN A 210 -1.61 7.56 7.15
CA GLN A 210 -1.52 8.91 7.68
C GLN A 210 -0.30 9.66 7.14
N ARG A 211 0.88 9.02 7.13
CA ARG A 211 2.08 9.64 6.56
C ARG A 211 1.95 9.88 5.06
N THR A 212 1.28 8.98 4.34
CA THR A 212 1.05 9.14 2.90
C THR A 212 0.15 10.34 2.65
N LEU A 213 -0.92 10.54 3.44
CA LEU A 213 -1.81 11.70 3.34
C LEU A 213 -1.04 13.02 3.45
N ASP A 214 -0.07 13.12 4.36
CA ASP A 214 0.79 14.30 4.50
C ASP A 214 1.62 14.59 3.24
N LEU A 215 2.00 13.53 2.51
CA LEU A 215 2.85 13.60 1.32
C LEU A 215 2.07 13.74 0.01
N VAL A 216 0.77 13.40 -0.02
CA VAL A 216 -0.07 13.34 -1.24
C VAL A 216 0.02 14.64 -2.05
N SER A 217 0.07 15.80 -1.39
CA SER A 217 0.17 17.11 -2.06
C SER A 217 1.46 17.31 -2.87
N SER A 218 2.52 16.58 -2.53
CA SER A 218 3.83 16.61 -3.21
C SER A 218 4.01 15.48 -4.24
N CYS A 219 3.06 14.56 -4.34
CA CYS A 219 3.15 13.43 -5.25
C CYS A 219 2.91 13.84 -6.72
N ASN A 220 3.73 13.32 -7.62
CA ASN A 220 3.47 13.37 -9.06
C ASN A 220 2.47 12.28 -9.48
N ALA A 221 1.96 12.37 -10.73
CA ALA A 221 0.96 11.45 -11.26
C ALA A 221 1.36 9.96 -11.15
N ARG A 222 2.63 9.63 -11.40
CA ARG A 222 3.15 8.26 -11.29
C ARG A 222 3.12 7.76 -9.85
N ALA A 223 3.54 8.58 -8.89
CA ALA A 223 3.50 8.24 -7.47
C ALA A 223 2.05 8.04 -7.00
N LEU A 224 1.13 8.92 -7.40
CA LEU A 224 -0.31 8.80 -7.10
C LEU A 224 -0.90 7.50 -7.64
N ALA A 225 -0.60 7.15 -8.90
CA ALA A 225 -1.06 5.90 -9.51
C ALA A 225 -0.52 4.67 -8.75
N ASN A 226 0.76 4.67 -8.40
CA ASN A 226 1.37 3.59 -7.62
C ASN A 226 0.75 3.46 -6.21
N ILE A 227 0.45 4.58 -5.55
CA ILE A 227 -0.23 4.59 -4.24
C ILE A 227 -1.63 3.98 -4.37
N ALA A 228 -2.44 4.46 -5.31
CA ALA A 228 -3.81 3.96 -5.50
C ALA A 228 -3.81 2.46 -5.84
N HIS A 229 -2.95 2.04 -6.76
CA HIS A 229 -2.84 0.65 -7.17
C HIS A 229 -2.36 -0.25 -6.01
N GLY A 230 -1.33 0.19 -5.30
CA GLY A 230 -0.81 -0.51 -4.12
C GLY A 230 -1.87 -0.69 -3.05
N ALA A 231 -2.53 0.41 -2.66
CA ALA A 231 -3.60 0.40 -1.65
C ALA A 231 -4.77 -0.52 -2.05
N ALA A 232 -5.13 -0.57 -3.34
CA ALA A 232 -6.19 -1.44 -3.83
C ALA A 232 -5.84 -2.93 -3.67
N LYS A 233 -4.58 -3.30 -3.93
CA LYS A 233 -4.11 -4.68 -3.80
C LYS A 233 -3.90 -5.12 -2.37
N CYS A 234 -3.66 -4.17 -1.45
CA CYS A 234 -3.48 -4.42 -0.03
C CYS A 234 -4.75 -4.93 0.68
N ARG A 235 -5.93 -4.87 0.03
CA ARG A 235 -7.24 -5.33 0.57
C ARG A 235 -7.55 -4.79 1.99
N LEU A 236 -7.08 -3.57 2.27
CA LEU A 236 -7.32 -2.88 3.53
C LEU A 236 -8.82 -2.61 3.75
N PRO A 237 -9.28 -2.51 5.00
CA PRO A 237 -10.66 -2.15 5.29
C PRO A 237 -10.99 -0.78 4.71
N VAL A 238 -12.20 -0.67 4.15
CA VAL A 238 -12.66 0.53 3.41
C VAL A 238 -12.54 1.80 4.24
N SER A 239 -12.73 1.73 5.56
CA SER A 239 -12.61 2.87 6.47
C SER A 239 -11.23 3.51 6.46
N GLU A 240 -10.16 2.72 6.37
CA GLU A 240 -8.77 3.21 6.41
C GLU A 240 -8.36 3.85 5.08
N VAL A 241 -8.71 3.20 3.96
CA VAL A 241 -8.27 3.65 2.63
C VAL A 241 -9.17 4.70 1.99
N ARG A 242 -10.37 4.93 2.51
CA ARG A 242 -11.31 5.91 1.92
C ARG A 242 -10.73 7.32 1.88
N SER A 243 -10.15 7.78 2.99
CA SER A 243 -9.51 9.09 3.06
C SER A 243 -8.30 9.19 2.12
N LEU A 244 -7.53 8.10 1.99
CA LEU A 244 -6.40 8.01 1.06
C LEU A 244 -6.85 8.13 -0.40
N TYR A 245 -7.88 7.39 -0.82
CA TYR A 245 -8.39 7.48 -2.18
C TYR A 245 -8.95 8.87 -2.51
N ALA A 246 -9.69 9.48 -1.57
CA ALA A 246 -10.19 10.83 -1.75
C ALA A 246 -9.04 11.83 -1.95
N ALA A 247 -8.02 11.79 -1.09
CA ALA A 247 -6.85 12.65 -1.20
C ALA A 247 -6.08 12.44 -2.51
N VAL A 248 -5.88 11.18 -2.92
CA VAL A 248 -5.21 10.86 -4.20
C VAL A 248 -6.01 11.39 -5.38
N ALA A 249 -7.34 11.24 -5.39
CA ALA A 249 -8.20 11.75 -6.45
C ALA A 249 -8.14 13.29 -6.52
N GLU A 250 -8.23 13.98 -5.39
CA GLU A 250 -8.12 15.44 -5.33
C GLU A 250 -6.75 15.94 -5.82
N ALA A 251 -5.67 15.28 -5.39
CA ALA A 251 -4.32 15.63 -5.84
C ALA A 251 -4.14 15.41 -7.35
N ALA A 252 -4.67 14.32 -7.90
CA ALA A 252 -4.64 14.03 -9.32
C ALA A 252 -5.41 15.07 -10.17
N VAL A 253 -6.57 15.52 -9.68
CA VAL A 253 -7.35 16.59 -10.33
C VAL A 253 -6.57 17.90 -10.29
N ARG A 254 -6.00 18.25 -9.14
CA ARG A 254 -5.26 19.51 -8.93
C ARG A 254 -3.95 19.58 -9.73
N SER A 255 -3.21 18.48 -9.81
CA SER A 255 -1.94 18.46 -10.55
C SER A 255 -2.13 18.48 -12.07
N GLY A 256 -3.35 18.16 -12.54
CA GLY A 256 -3.59 17.76 -13.91
C GLY A 256 -2.94 16.39 -14.19
N LEU A 257 -3.66 15.51 -14.87
CA LEU A 257 -3.11 14.23 -15.33
C LEU A 257 -2.27 14.39 -16.61
N ALA A 258 -1.75 15.59 -16.87
CA ALA A 258 -1.02 15.90 -18.09
C ALA A 258 0.28 15.07 -18.16
N GLY A 259 0.42 14.29 -19.24
CA GLY A 259 1.57 13.40 -19.43
C GLY A 259 1.51 12.09 -18.63
N PHE A 260 0.38 11.77 -17.99
CA PHE A 260 0.15 10.43 -17.45
C PHE A 260 -0.22 9.48 -18.57
N GLU A 261 0.72 8.60 -18.94
CA GLU A 261 0.48 7.48 -19.84
C GLU A 261 0.00 6.28 -19.01
N PRO A 262 -1.28 5.86 -19.13
CA PRO A 262 -1.75 4.65 -18.48
C PRO A 262 -1.00 3.42 -19.05
N GLN A 263 -0.58 2.51 -18.17
CA GLN A 263 0.10 1.25 -18.54
C GLN A 263 -0.89 0.13 -18.83
#